data_AF-A0A539EIK7-F1
#
_entry.id   AF-A0A539EIK7-F1
#
_cell.length_a   1.000
_cell.length_b   1.000
_cell.length_c   1.000
_cell.angle_alpha   90.00
_cell.angle_beta   90.00
_cell.angle_gamma   90.00
#
_symmetry.space_group_name_H-M   'P 1'
#
loop_
_entity.id
_entity.type
_entity.pdbx_description
1 polymer ?
#
loop_
_entity_poly.entity_id
_entity_poly.type
_entity_poly.pdbx_seq_one_letter_code
_entity_poly.pdbx_strand_id
1 'polypeptide(L)'
;PAGAVAQDEDVSVAKAADSGDEHRVREAARGLAGLAAGSAAREFSPHGLAFSEPAVITLPYDPFLVAAPRELKVHYWNAQRGTWEALASTVDEGARTISARVAHFSVYQVLAPANAFSTMADPEAGFAFRAIYAFPNPAVSGQTPTVHVAVGKADKVTVRFYDVAGTPVHEATLDAPSVVNDESGPHWAYEYAWRGHIPSGIYLYSVTAEKAGQAPIKRLGKLAVVR
;
A
#
# COMPACT_ATOMS: atom_id res chain seq x y z
N PRO A 1 14.81 19.14 19.69
CA PRO A 1 14.64 19.88 20.97
C PRO A 1 15.27 21.26 20.81
N ALA A 2 14.96 22.22 21.68
CA ALA A 2 15.69 23.49 21.68
C ALA A 2 17.18 23.21 21.91
N GLY A 3 18.06 23.76 21.06
CA GLY A 3 19.51 23.58 21.16
C GLY A 3 20.04 22.22 20.68
N ALA A 4 19.22 21.38 20.02
CA ALA A 4 19.65 20.07 19.51
C ALA A 4 20.69 20.14 18.39
N VAL A 5 20.73 21.27 17.66
CA VAL A 5 21.75 21.60 16.67
C VAL A 5 22.46 22.87 17.11
N ALA A 6 23.78 22.93 16.90
CA ALA A 6 24.60 24.04 17.38
C ALA A 6 24.47 25.32 16.54
N GLN A 7 24.00 25.19 15.30
CA GLN A 7 23.85 26.26 14.32
C GLN A 7 22.58 25.99 13.47
N ASP A 8 22.11 27.01 12.76
CA ASP A 8 21.00 26.86 11.82
C ASP A 8 21.46 25.98 10.64
N GLU A 9 20.71 24.90 10.39
CA GLU A 9 21.01 23.90 9.37
C GLU A 9 19.77 23.67 8.49
N ASP A 10 19.99 23.52 7.18
CA ASP A 10 18.93 23.13 6.26
C ASP A 10 18.62 21.65 6.42
N VAL A 11 17.46 21.35 7.02
CA VAL A 11 17.00 19.99 7.30
C VAL A 11 15.88 19.60 6.35
N SER A 12 15.93 18.37 5.83
CA SER A 12 14.80 17.79 5.08
C SER A 12 14.44 16.40 5.57
N VAL A 13 13.15 16.07 5.43
CA VAL A 13 12.59 14.74 5.71
C VAL A 13 11.82 14.29 4.48
N ALA A 14 12.24 13.20 3.86
CA ALA A 14 11.65 12.68 2.63
C ALA A 14 11.38 11.18 2.72
N LYS A 15 10.59 10.63 1.79
CA LYS A 15 10.61 9.18 1.52
C LYS A 15 12.00 8.87 0.95
N ALA A 16 12.70 7.89 1.51
CA ALA A 16 13.96 7.44 0.94
C ALA A 16 13.73 6.86 -0.47
N ALA A 17 14.73 6.99 -1.34
CA ALA A 17 14.65 6.43 -2.69
C ALA A 17 14.30 4.93 -2.66
N ASP A 18 13.39 4.54 -3.57
CA ASP A 18 12.92 3.17 -3.78
C ASP A 18 13.65 2.47 -4.93
N SER A 19 14.72 3.07 -5.43
CA SER A 19 15.59 2.53 -6.47
C SER A 19 17.03 3.02 -6.31
N GLY A 20 17.97 2.42 -7.03
CA GLY A 20 19.40 2.72 -6.95
C GLY A 20 20.20 1.77 -6.06
N ASP A 21 21.52 1.95 -6.04
CA ASP A 21 22.46 1.03 -5.39
C ASP A 21 22.27 0.99 -3.87
N GLU A 22 22.14 2.16 -3.23
CA GLU A 22 21.92 2.21 -1.78
C GLU A 22 20.59 1.57 -1.36
N HIS A 23 19.54 1.74 -2.16
CA HIS A 23 18.27 1.06 -1.91
C HIS A 23 18.47 -0.46 -1.95
N ARG A 24 19.13 -0.98 -2.98
CA ARG A 24 19.43 -2.43 -3.10
C ARG A 24 20.26 -2.95 -1.93
N VAL A 25 21.24 -2.19 -1.46
CA VAL A 25 22.06 -2.56 -0.29
C VAL A 25 21.22 -2.61 0.99
N ARG A 26 20.35 -1.61 1.22
CA ARG A 26 19.45 -1.59 2.38
C ARG A 26 18.46 -2.75 2.39
N GLU A 27 17.88 -3.08 1.24
CA GLU A 27 16.95 -4.20 1.10
C GLU A 27 17.65 -5.54 1.35
N ALA A 28 18.85 -5.74 0.78
CA ALA A 28 19.64 -6.94 1.00
C ALA A 28 20.05 -7.12 2.47
N ALA A 29 20.53 -6.05 3.11
CA ALA A 29 20.89 -6.06 4.54
C ALA A 29 19.69 -6.37 5.44
N ARG A 30 18.50 -5.84 5.10
CA ARG A 30 17.26 -6.17 5.82
C ARG A 30 16.93 -7.66 5.70
N GLY A 31 17.00 -8.21 4.48
CA GLY A 31 16.74 -9.62 4.22
C GLY A 31 17.70 -10.55 4.96
N LEU A 32 19.00 -10.24 4.95
CA LEU A 32 20.02 -10.98 5.71
C LEU A 32 19.77 -10.95 7.22
N ALA A 33 19.22 -9.86 7.74
CA ALA A 33 18.86 -9.73 9.15
C ALA A 33 17.54 -10.41 9.53
N GLY A 34 16.83 -11.05 8.58
CA GLY A 34 15.52 -11.66 8.82
C GLY A 34 14.42 -10.64 9.17
N LEU A 35 14.61 -9.38 8.76
CA LEU A 35 13.70 -8.29 9.06
C LEU A 35 12.72 -8.06 7.91
N ALA A 36 11.51 -7.62 8.23
CA ALA A 36 10.52 -7.13 7.29
C ALA A 36 10.09 -5.70 7.66
N ALA A 37 9.55 -4.98 6.69
CA ALA A 37 9.23 -3.55 6.81
C ALA A 37 7.77 -3.31 7.16
N GLY A 38 7.52 -2.55 8.22
CA GLY A 38 6.19 -2.05 8.61
C GLY A 38 5.89 -0.63 8.13
N SER A 39 6.86 0.04 7.50
CA SER A 39 6.71 1.36 6.89
C SER A 39 7.62 1.54 5.67
N ALA A 40 7.35 2.56 4.87
CA ALA A 40 8.38 3.09 3.96
C ALA A 40 9.54 3.69 4.77
N ALA A 41 10.75 3.62 4.22
CA ALA A 41 11.92 4.29 4.79
C ALA A 41 11.79 5.83 4.65
N ARG A 42 12.27 6.54 5.68
CA ARG A 42 12.29 8.00 5.76
C ARG A 42 13.72 8.49 5.87
N GLU A 43 14.10 9.37 4.97
CA GLU A 43 15.44 9.93 4.91
C GLU A 43 15.44 11.30 5.55
N PHE A 44 16.33 11.49 6.52
CA PHE A 44 16.58 12.75 7.18
C PHE A 44 17.95 13.25 6.71
N SER A 45 18.00 14.44 6.13
CA SER A 45 19.23 15.04 5.62
C SER A 45 19.59 16.33 6.38
N PRO A 46 20.90 16.64 6.52
CA PRO A 46 22.04 15.89 5.99
C PRO A 46 22.38 14.64 6.81
N HIS A 47 22.79 13.56 6.14
CA HIS A 47 23.13 12.29 6.80
C HIS A 47 24.27 12.49 7.80
N GLY A 48 24.14 11.88 8.98
CA GLY A 48 25.16 11.90 10.02
C GLY A 48 25.22 13.17 10.87
N LEU A 49 24.37 14.19 10.62
CA LEU A 49 24.29 15.36 11.49
C LEU A 49 23.91 14.90 12.90
N ALA A 50 24.81 15.08 13.87
CA ALA A 50 24.62 14.65 15.24
C ALA A 50 23.91 15.73 16.07
N PHE A 51 23.06 15.29 16.99
CA PHE A 51 22.39 16.17 17.95
C PHE A 51 23.12 16.19 19.28
N SER A 52 23.22 17.37 19.88
CA SER A 52 23.65 17.57 21.27
C SER A 52 22.63 16.98 22.26
N GLU A 53 21.35 17.00 21.90
CA GLU A 53 20.25 16.38 22.65
C GLU A 53 19.44 15.47 21.73
N PRO A 54 19.17 14.21 22.12
CA PRO A 54 18.38 13.29 21.30
C PRO A 54 17.00 13.86 20.94
N ALA A 55 16.66 13.82 19.66
CA ALA A 55 15.33 14.17 19.17
C ALA A 55 14.40 12.94 19.21
N VAL A 56 13.09 13.16 19.30
CA VAL A 56 12.09 12.10 19.15
C VAL A 56 11.56 12.14 17.73
N ILE A 57 11.63 11.00 17.03
CA ILE A 57 10.92 10.80 15.77
C ILE A 57 9.71 9.90 16.00
N THR A 58 8.66 10.11 15.22
CA THR A 58 7.45 9.30 15.22
C THR A 58 7.16 8.88 13.78
N LEU A 59 7.07 7.57 13.54
CA LEU A 59 6.81 6.99 12.24
C LEU A 59 5.48 6.23 12.26
N PRO A 60 4.65 6.34 11.20
CA PRO A 60 3.46 5.51 11.08
C PRO A 60 3.86 4.08 10.68
N TYR A 61 3.04 3.11 11.08
CA TYR A 61 3.10 1.74 10.55
C TYR A 61 1.72 1.33 10.00
N ASP A 62 1.71 0.35 9.10
CA ASP A 62 0.47 -0.21 8.59
C ASP A 62 -0.04 -1.35 9.52
N PRO A 63 -1.13 -1.15 10.27
CA PRO A 63 -1.66 -2.18 11.17
C PRO A 63 -2.23 -3.39 10.42
N PHE A 64 -2.48 -3.30 9.10
CA PHE A 64 -2.93 -4.46 8.32
C PHE A 64 -1.78 -5.41 7.97
N LEU A 65 -0.53 -4.92 7.95
CA LEU A 65 0.66 -5.74 7.69
C LEU A 65 1.22 -6.37 8.97
N VAL A 66 0.96 -5.76 10.13
CA VAL A 66 1.64 -6.09 11.38
C VAL A 66 0.72 -6.85 12.34
N ALA A 67 0.97 -8.14 12.51
CA ALA A 67 0.23 -8.99 13.45
C ALA A 67 0.64 -8.76 14.91
N ALA A 68 1.92 -8.44 15.15
CA ALA A 68 2.48 -8.19 16.46
C ALA A 68 3.09 -6.78 16.54
N PRO A 69 2.28 -5.70 16.66
CA PRO A 69 2.77 -4.32 16.69
C PRO A 69 3.86 -4.06 17.73
N ARG A 70 3.84 -4.79 18.85
CA ARG A 70 4.81 -4.64 19.94
C ARG A 70 6.22 -5.15 19.59
N GLU A 71 6.36 -5.92 18.53
CA GLU A 71 7.66 -6.37 18.00
C GLU A 71 8.31 -5.32 17.08
N LEU A 72 7.56 -4.30 16.66
CA LEU A 72 8.09 -3.21 15.85
C LEU A 72 9.18 -2.42 16.59
N LYS A 73 10.23 -2.08 15.86
CA LYS A 73 11.27 -1.13 16.26
C LYS A 73 11.57 -0.16 15.13
N VAL A 74 11.83 1.09 15.49
CA VAL A 74 12.50 2.00 14.56
C VAL A 74 13.94 1.54 14.42
N HIS A 75 14.38 1.33 13.18
CA HIS A 75 15.77 1.08 12.85
C HIS A 75 16.33 2.27 12.09
N TYR A 76 17.63 2.49 12.22
CA TYR A 76 18.36 3.44 11.39
C TYR A 76 19.37 2.70 10.51
N TRP A 77 19.65 3.25 9.33
CA TRP A 77 20.67 2.72 8.44
C TRP A 77 22.06 3.18 8.89
N ASN A 78 22.89 2.23 9.31
CA ASN A 78 24.31 2.48 9.57
C ASN A 78 25.09 2.27 8.27
N ALA A 79 25.30 3.35 7.51
CA ALA A 79 26.00 3.30 6.23
C ALA A 79 27.45 2.82 6.33
N GLN A 80 28.11 3.05 7.47
CA GLN A 80 29.50 2.60 7.67
C GLN A 80 29.59 1.08 7.85
N ARG A 81 28.57 0.48 8.48
CA ARG A 81 28.52 -0.97 8.73
C ARG A 81 27.73 -1.73 7.69
N GLY A 82 26.93 -1.03 6.88
CA GLY A 82 26.01 -1.65 5.92
C GLY A 82 24.89 -2.44 6.60
N THR A 83 24.44 -1.98 7.77
CA THR A 83 23.46 -2.71 8.60
C THR A 83 22.33 -1.80 9.10
N TRP A 84 21.16 -2.40 9.29
CA TRP A 84 20.07 -1.79 10.05
C TRP A 84 20.30 -1.98 11.55
N GLU A 85 20.24 -0.89 12.32
CA GLU A 85 20.41 -0.93 13.77
C GLU A 85 19.14 -0.51 14.49
N ALA A 86 18.67 -1.35 15.40
CA ALA A 86 17.43 -1.14 16.14
C ALA A 86 17.59 -0.07 17.23
N LEU A 87 16.57 0.77 17.39
CA LEU A 87 16.46 1.74 18.46
C LEU A 87 15.45 1.31 19.51
N ALA A 88 15.67 1.72 20.76
CA ALA A 88 14.64 1.65 21.80
C ALA A 88 13.41 2.45 21.32
N SER A 89 12.28 1.75 21.18
CA SER A 89 11.09 2.26 20.54
C SER A 89 9.84 1.98 21.37
N THR A 90 8.89 2.91 21.33
CA THR A 90 7.58 2.83 21.97
C THR A 90 6.49 2.81 20.91
N VAL A 91 5.60 1.83 20.97
CA VAL A 91 4.49 1.66 20.02
C VAL A 91 3.21 2.22 20.63
N ASP A 92 2.50 3.02 19.85
CA ASP A 92 1.12 3.44 20.11
C ASP A 92 0.20 2.71 19.13
N GLU A 93 -0.51 1.69 19.63
CA GLU A 93 -1.42 0.87 18.82
C GLU A 93 -2.69 1.64 18.41
N GLY A 94 -3.13 2.61 19.21
CA GLY A 94 -4.30 3.44 18.92
C GLY A 94 -4.02 4.47 17.83
N ALA A 95 -2.87 5.14 17.92
CA ALA A 95 -2.42 6.11 16.93
C ALA A 95 -1.75 5.47 15.70
N ARG A 96 -1.43 4.17 15.75
CA ARG A 96 -0.73 3.42 14.69
C ARG A 96 0.64 4.00 14.38
N THR A 97 1.34 4.40 15.42
CA THR A 97 2.66 5.03 15.32
C THR A 97 3.67 4.36 16.23
N ILE A 98 4.95 4.50 15.89
CA ILE A 98 6.07 4.11 16.73
C ILE A 98 7.04 5.28 16.87
N SER A 99 7.50 5.52 18.09
CA SER A 99 8.44 6.61 18.41
C SER A 99 9.76 6.09 18.94
N ALA A 100 10.85 6.77 18.59
CA ALA A 100 12.19 6.47 19.08
C ALA A 100 12.99 7.76 19.31
N ARG A 101 13.94 7.70 20.25
CA ARG A 101 14.94 8.76 20.44
C ARG A 101 16.10 8.54 19.46
N VAL A 102 16.47 9.56 18.71
CA VAL A 102 17.55 9.56 17.72
C VAL A 102 18.57 10.62 18.07
N ALA A 103 19.85 10.31 17.86
CA ALA A 103 20.97 11.22 18.17
C ALA A 103 21.62 11.82 16.92
N HIS A 104 21.13 11.47 15.73
CA HIS A 104 21.66 12.00 14.48
C HIS A 104 20.59 11.94 13.38
N PHE A 105 20.91 12.41 12.18
CA PHE A 105 20.12 12.17 10.95
C PHE A 105 20.62 10.95 10.18
N SER A 106 19.69 10.16 9.65
CA SER A 106 19.94 8.95 8.87
C SER A 106 18.66 8.60 8.09
N VAL A 107 18.68 7.45 7.44
CA VAL A 107 17.48 6.77 6.95
C VAL A 107 16.89 5.95 8.10
N TYR A 108 15.64 6.22 8.45
CA TYR A 108 14.88 5.51 9.48
C TYR A 108 13.76 4.68 8.86
N GLN A 109 13.50 3.50 9.42
CA GLN A 109 12.41 2.64 8.98
C GLN A 109 11.84 1.83 10.14
N VAL A 110 10.54 1.56 10.10
CA VAL A 110 9.89 0.64 11.04
C VAL A 110 10.11 -0.79 10.56
N LEU A 111 10.85 -1.58 11.33
CA LEU A 111 11.15 -2.98 11.01
C LEU A 111 10.83 -3.88 12.21
N ALA A 112 10.62 -5.17 11.94
CA ALA A 112 10.51 -6.23 12.93
C ALA A 112 10.97 -7.57 12.33
N PRO A 113 11.18 -8.62 13.14
CA PRO A 113 11.33 -9.98 12.63
C PRO A 113 10.18 -10.36 11.68
N ALA A 114 10.45 -11.14 10.63
CA ALA A 114 9.45 -11.47 9.61
C ALA A 114 8.16 -12.12 10.17
N ASN A 115 8.24 -12.83 11.29
CA ASN A 115 7.08 -13.43 11.99
C ASN A 115 6.24 -12.44 12.82
N ALA A 116 6.75 -11.22 13.07
CA ALA A 116 5.97 -10.12 13.66
C ALA A 116 4.89 -9.60 12.70
N PHE A 117 5.15 -9.81 11.42
CA PHE A 117 4.21 -9.52 10.36
C PHE A 117 3.26 -10.69 10.23
N SER A 118 2.03 -10.38 9.86
CA SER A 118 1.08 -11.42 9.53
C SER A 118 1.74 -12.31 8.46
N THR A 119 1.77 -13.63 8.66
CA THR A 119 2.00 -14.57 7.54
C THR A 119 0.90 -14.45 6.47
N MET A 120 -0.14 -13.65 6.77
CA MET A 120 -1.06 -13.00 5.85
C MET A 120 -0.60 -11.63 5.34
N ALA A 121 0.70 -11.39 5.14
CA ALA A 121 1.15 -10.43 4.12
C ALA A 121 0.92 -11.05 2.73
N ASP A 122 -0.33 -11.47 2.51
CA ASP A 122 -0.93 -11.53 1.20
C ASP A 122 -0.89 -10.08 0.71
N PRO A 123 -0.29 -9.76 -0.45
CA PRO A 123 -0.32 -8.41 -1.04
C PRO A 123 -1.76 -7.86 -1.19
N GLU A 124 -2.78 -8.65 -0.83
CA GLU A 124 -4.20 -8.40 -0.90
C GLU A 124 -4.95 -8.38 0.44
N ALA A 125 -4.23 -8.45 1.56
CA ALA A 125 -4.83 -8.45 2.90
C ALA A 125 -5.55 -7.12 3.25
N GLY A 126 -5.17 -6.02 2.59
CA GLY A 126 -5.82 -4.71 2.74
C GLY A 126 -7.07 -4.57 1.87
N PHE A 127 -8.17 -4.11 2.48
CA PHE A 127 -9.40 -3.72 1.79
C PHE A 127 -9.25 -2.31 1.20
N ALA A 128 -8.69 -2.24 0.00
CA ALA A 128 -8.44 -1.00 -0.71
C ALA A 128 -8.34 -1.30 -2.22
N PHE A 129 -8.80 -0.37 -3.06
CA PHE A 129 -8.67 -0.54 -4.50
C PHE A 129 -7.21 -0.49 -4.94
N ARG A 130 -6.78 -1.52 -5.65
CA ARG A 130 -5.44 -1.66 -6.24
C ARG A 130 -5.52 -1.50 -7.75
N ALA A 131 -6.45 -2.20 -8.39
CA ALA A 131 -6.72 -2.07 -9.81
C ALA A 131 -8.22 -2.13 -10.07
N ILE A 132 -8.72 -1.25 -10.94
CA ILE A 132 -10.07 -1.30 -11.47
C ILE A 132 -10.05 -0.86 -12.91
N TYR A 133 -10.45 -1.75 -13.82
CA TYR A 133 -10.51 -1.45 -15.23
C TYR A 133 -11.49 -2.38 -15.92
N ALA A 134 -11.98 -1.97 -17.09
CA ALA A 134 -12.70 -2.84 -17.98
C ALA A 134 -11.77 -3.28 -19.11
N PHE A 135 -11.83 -4.56 -19.50
CA PHE A 135 -11.06 -5.11 -20.62
C PHE A 135 -11.90 -6.15 -21.39
N PRO A 136 -11.76 -6.24 -22.72
CA PRO A 136 -11.15 -5.23 -23.58
C PRO A 136 -11.94 -3.91 -23.53
N ASN A 137 -11.25 -2.78 -23.73
CA ASN A 137 -11.85 -1.45 -23.73
C ASN A 137 -11.15 -0.55 -24.77
N PRO A 138 -11.77 -0.26 -25.94
CA PRO A 138 -13.13 -0.66 -26.30
C PRO A 138 -13.28 -2.16 -26.50
N ALA A 139 -14.44 -2.72 -26.12
CA ALA A 139 -14.83 -4.08 -26.51
C ALA A 139 -15.39 -4.05 -27.93
N VAL A 140 -14.63 -4.61 -28.88
CA VAL A 140 -14.93 -4.55 -30.32
C VAL A 140 -15.44 -5.89 -30.84
N SER A 141 -16.24 -5.86 -31.91
CA SER A 141 -16.61 -7.06 -32.69
C SER A 141 -17.21 -8.19 -31.85
N GLY A 142 -18.08 -7.85 -30.89
CA GLY A 142 -18.76 -8.82 -30.03
C GLY A 142 -17.92 -9.39 -28.88
N GLN A 143 -16.71 -8.86 -28.65
CA GLN A 143 -15.94 -9.17 -27.44
C GLN A 143 -16.76 -8.92 -26.18
N THR A 144 -16.58 -9.77 -25.17
CA THR A 144 -17.25 -9.64 -23.87
C THR A 144 -16.40 -8.74 -22.97
N PRO A 145 -16.86 -7.52 -22.64
CA PRO A 145 -16.15 -6.68 -21.68
C PRO A 145 -16.26 -7.27 -20.28
N THR A 146 -15.13 -7.32 -19.59
CA THR A 146 -14.98 -7.77 -18.21
C THR A 146 -14.51 -6.60 -17.36
N VAL A 147 -15.21 -6.33 -16.26
CA VAL A 147 -14.73 -5.39 -15.22
C VAL A 147 -13.88 -6.19 -14.24
N HIS A 148 -12.60 -5.86 -14.20
CA HIS A 148 -11.63 -6.37 -13.23
C HIS A 148 -11.60 -5.45 -12.00
N VAL A 149 -11.65 -6.04 -10.81
CA VAL A 149 -11.58 -5.32 -9.54
C VAL A 149 -10.64 -6.05 -8.59
N ALA A 150 -9.43 -5.52 -8.40
CA ALA A 150 -8.51 -5.93 -7.35
C ALA A 150 -8.68 -4.99 -6.15
N VAL A 151 -9.30 -5.49 -5.08
CA VAL A 151 -9.64 -4.72 -3.88
C VAL A 151 -9.18 -5.39 -2.57
N GLY A 152 -8.41 -6.47 -2.71
CA GLY A 152 -8.23 -7.44 -1.64
C GLY A 152 -9.51 -8.24 -1.37
N LYS A 153 -9.56 -8.97 -0.24
CA LYS A 153 -10.78 -9.70 0.15
C LYS A 153 -11.88 -8.74 0.63
N ALA A 154 -12.98 -8.72 -0.11
CA ALA A 154 -14.26 -8.08 0.20
C ALA A 154 -15.35 -9.13 0.43
N ASP A 155 -16.37 -8.81 1.22
CA ASP A 155 -17.53 -9.69 1.39
C ASP A 155 -18.50 -9.55 0.22
N LYS A 156 -18.49 -8.38 -0.44
CA LYS A 156 -19.36 -8.08 -1.57
C LYS A 156 -18.73 -7.02 -2.46
N VAL A 157 -18.78 -7.23 -3.78
CA VAL A 157 -18.44 -6.24 -4.79
C VAL A 157 -19.63 -6.08 -5.73
N THR A 158 -20.18 -4.88 -5.82
CA THR A 158 -21.29 -4.54 -6.71
C THR A 158 -20.79 -3.63 -7.83
N VAL A 159 -21.04 -4.04 -9.08
CA VAL A 159 -20.74 -3.27 -10.29
C VAL A 159 -22.07 -2.80 -10.89
N ARG A 160 -22.27 -1.49 -11.00
CA ARG A 160 -23.43 -0.88 -11.66
C ARG A 160 -22.98 -0.15 -12.90
N PHE A 161 -23.67 -0.38 -14.02
CA PHE A 161 -23.43 0.30 -15.29
C PHE A 161 -24.53 1.30 -15.56
N TYR A 162 -24.13 2.41 -16.17
CA TYR A 162 -24.97 3.54 -16.52
C TYR A 162 -24.70 3.96 -17.96
N ASP A 163 -25.73 4.49 -18.63
CA ASP A 163 -25.53 5.23 -19.87
C ASP A 163 -24.88 6.61 -19.59
N VAL A 164 -24.62 7.39 -20.64
CA VAL A 164 -24.04 8.74 -20.52
C VAL A 164 -24.97 9.76 -19.86
N ALA A 165 -26.27 9.46 -19.76
CA ALA A 165 -27.24 10.28 -19.04
C ALA A 165 -27.28 9.94 -17.53
N GLY A 166 -26.55 8.89 -17.10
CA GLY A 166 -26.55 8.42 -15.72
C GLY A 166 -27.70 7.47 -15.39
N THR A 167 -28.43 6.97 -16.40
CA THR A 167 -29.50 5.99 -16.21
C THR A 167 -28.87 4.62 -15.96
N PRO A 168 -29.26 3.89 -14.89
CA PRO A 168 -28.78 2.53 -14.67
C PRO A 168 -29.26 1.60 -15.77
N VAL A 169 -28.34 0.85 -16.38
CA VAL A 169 -28.62 -0.08 -17.49
C VAL A 169 -28.29 -1.53 -17.16
N HIS A 170 -27.42 -1.77 -16.18
CA HIS A 170 -27.02 -3.12 -15.77
C HIS A 170 -26.42 -3.13 -14.36
N GLU A 171 -26.55 -4.25 -13.64
CA GLU A 171 -25.99 -4.43 -12.31
C GLU A 171 -25.54 -5.87 -12.09
N ALA A 172 -24.46 -6.05 -11.36
CA ALA A 172 -23.97 -7.34 -10.92
C ALA A 172 -23.37 -7.26 -9.52
N THR A 173 -23.47 -8.36 -8.78
CA THR A 173 -22.85 -8.53 -7.46
C THR A 173 -22.00 -9.80 -7.45
N LEU A 174 -20.81 -9.70 -6.87
CA LEU A 174 -19.84 -10.76 -6.69
C LEU A 174 -19.52 -10.88 -5.19
N ASP A 175 -19.51 -12.09 -4.66
CA ASP A 175 -19.33 -12.40 -3.23
C ASP A 175 -18.07 -13.23 -2.97
N ALA A 176 -17.42 -13.74 -4.02
CA ALA A 176 -16.16 -14.47 -3.93
C ALA A 176 -15.16 -13.96 -4.99
N PRO A 177 -13.88 -13.76 -4.62
CA PRO A 177 -12.83 -13.48 -5.59
C PRO A 177 -12.30 -14.76 -6.24
N SER A 178 -11.63 -14.61 -7.38
CA SER A 178 -10.76 -15.62 -7.97
C SER A 178 -9.30 -15.16 -7.94
N VAL A 179 -8.35 -16.10 -7.95
CA VAL A 179 -6.93 -15.76 -8.15
C VAL A 179 -6.70 -15.50 -9.63
N VAL A 180 -6.29 -14.28 -9.96
CA VAL A 180 -5.79 -13.86 -11.27
C VAL A 180 -4.28 -13.80 -11.20
N ASN A 181 -3.58 -14.24 -12.24
CA ASN A 181 -2.13 -14.18 -12.34
C ASN A 181 -1.76 -13.45 -13.63
N ASP A 182 -1.39 -12.18 -13.50
CA ASP A 182 -0.99 -11.31 -14.61
C ASP A 182 0.45 -10.79 -14.43
N GLU A 183 0.84 -9.76 -15.18
CA GLU A 183 2.17 -9.15 -15.12
C GLU A 183 2.54 -8.58 -13.73
N SER A 184 1.55 -8.38 -12.85
CA SER A 184 1.71 -7.92 -11.47
C SER A 184 1.83 -9.09 -10.47
N GLY A 185 1.72 -10.34 -10.93
CA GLY A 185 1.73 -11.55 -10.12
C GLY A 185 0.33 -11.99 -9.64
N PRO A 186 0.26 -13.09 -8.86
CA PRO A 186 -1.01 -13.67 -8.42
C PRO A 186 -1.72 -12.77 -7.40
N HIS A 187 -3.02 -12.52 -7.62
CA HIS A 187 -3.90 -11.71 -6.76
C HIS A 187 -5.41 -12.04 -6.94
N TRP A 188 -6.21 -12.06 -5.88
CA TRP A 188 -7.67 -11.90 -5.76
C TRP A 188 -8.19 -10.74 -6.61
N ALA A 189 -9.03 -11.13 -7.56
CA ALA A 189 -9.85 -10.21 -8.31
C ALA A 189 -11.32 -10.65 -8.28
N TYR A 190 -12.18 -9.64 -8.40
CA TYR A 190 -13.60 -9.81 -8.68
C TYR A 190 -13.80 -9.44 -10.14
N GLU A 191 -14.00 -10.43 -10.99
CA GLU A 191 -14.15 -10.23 -12.43
C GLU A 191 -15.62 -10.42 -12.85
N TYR A 192 -16.21 -9.35 -13.38
CA TYR A 192 -17.57 -9.41 -13.93
C TYR A 192 -17.54 -9.30 -15.45
N ALA A 193 -17.79 -10.41 -16.14
CA ALA A 193 -17.98 -10.45 -17.59
C ALA A 193 -19.43 -10.05 -17.95
N TRP A 194 -19.62 -8.87 -18.54
CA TRP A 194 -20.93 -8.44 -19.02
C TRP A 194 -21.24 -9.17 -20.34
N ARG A 195 -21.99 -10.27 -20.23
CA ARG A 195 -22.40 -11.11 -21.35
C ARG A 195 -23.75 -10.66 -21.91
N GLY A 196 -24.02 -11.05 -23.16
CA GLY A 196 -25.28 -10.78 -23.85
C GLY A 196 -25.19 -9.65 -24.88
N HIS A 197 -26.36 -9.14 -25.28
CA HIS A 197 -26.44 -8.01 -26.18
C HIS A 197 -26.17 -6.71 -25.40
N ILE A 198 -25.09 -6.02 -25.77
CA ILE A 198 -24.73 -4.71 -25.24
C ILE A 198 -24.70 -3.75 -26.43
N PRO A 199 -25.56 -2.73 -26.47
CA PRO A 199 -25.54 -1.74 -27.54
C PRO A 199 -24.17 -1.05 -27.67
N SER A 200 -23.84 -0.59 -28.87
CA SER A 200 -22.65 0.24 -29.08
C SER A 200 -22.80 1.57 -28.33
N GLY A 201 -21.76 1.98 -27.63
CA GLY A 201 -21.79 3.20 -26.83
C GLY A 201 -20.71 3.30 -25.76
N ILE A 202 -20.78 4.40 -25.00
CA ILE A 202 -19.98 4.61 -23.80
C ILE A 202 -20.87 4.37 -22.59
N TYR A 203 -20.37 3.56 -21.68
CA TYR A 203 -21.00 3.25 -20.40
C TYR A 203 -20.11 3.76 -19.27
N LEU A 204 -20.72 4.39 -18.27
CA LEU A 204 -20.08 4.64 -16.99
C LEU A 204 -20.34 3.44 -16.10
N TYR A 205 -19.41 3.07 -15.24
CA TYR A 205 -19.68 2.09 -14.21
C TYR A 205 -19.21 2.56 -12.84
N SER A 206 -19.91 2.13 -11.81
CA SER A 206 -19.50 2.28 -10.42
C SER A 206 -19.25 0.93 -9.80
N VAL A 207 -18.12 0.81 -9.09
CA VAL A 207 -17.79 -0.35 -8.27
C VAL A 207 -17.90 0.07 -6.81
N THR A 208 -18.73 -0.64 -6.04
CA THR A 208 -18.80 -0.53 -4.59
C THR A 208 -18.32 -1.84 -4.00
N ALA A 209 -17.30 -1.81 -3.15
CA ALA A 209 -16.86 -2.95 -2.37
C ALA A 209 -17.28 -2.77 -0.90
N GLU A 210 -17.67 -3.85 -0.25
CA GLU A 210 -18.12 -3.90 1.14
C GLU A 210 -17.36 -4.98 1.91
N LYS A 211 -17.02 -4.69 3.16
CA LYS A 211 -16.35 -5.61 4.09
C LYS A 211 -16.80 -5.34 5.51
N ALA A 212 -17.15 -6.40 6.25
CA ALA A 212 -17.63 -6.33 7.61
C ALA A 212 -16.61 -5.59 8.50
N GLY A 213 -17.11 -4.65 9.29
CA GLY A 213 -16.28 -3.80 10.14
C GLY A 213 -15.52 -2.68 9.40
N GLN A 214 -15.74 -2.46 8.11
CA GLN A 214 -15.16 -1.36 7.34
C GLN A 214 -16.23 -0.55 6.60
N ALA A 215 -15.98 0.74 6.39
CA ALA A 215 -16.85 1.56 5.56
C ALA A 215 -16.76 1.09 4.09
N PRO A 216 -17.87 1.02 3.34
CA PRO A 216 -17.84 0.68 1.92
C PRO A 216 -16.96 1.65 1.14
N ILE A 217 -16.19 1.14 0.19
CA ILE A 217 -15.35 1.95 -0.71
C ILE A 217 -15.94 1.92 -2.11
N LYS A 218 -15.86 3.05 -2.81
CA LYS A 218 -16.45 3.23 -4.14
C LYS A 218 -15.49 3.86 -5.14
N ARG A 219 -15.52 3.39 -6.38
CA ARG A 219 -14.80 3.96 -7.52
C ARG A 219 -15.67 3.97 -8.78
N LEU A 220 -15.35 4.86 -9.70
CA LEU A 220 -16.00 4.99 -11.00
C LEU A 220 -15.01 4.60 -12.10
N GLY A 221 -15.55 4.12 -13.23
CA GLY A 221 -14.80 3.87 -14.45
C GLY A 221 -15.67 4.00 -15.69
N LYS A 222 -15.08 3.73 -16.85
CA LYS A 222 -15.72 3.84 -18.16
C LYS A 222 -15.45 2.61 -19.01
N LEU A 223 -16.43 2.24 -19.81
CA LEU A 223 -16.37 1.13 -20.76
C LEU A 223 -16.91 1.61 -22.11
N ALA A 224 -16.15 1.38 -23.18
CA ALA A 224 -16.62 1.57 -24.54
C ALA A 224 -16.95 0.22 -25.18
N VAL A 225 -18.08 0.13 -25.87
CA VAL A 225 -18.50 -1.06 -26.63
C VAL A 225 -18.77 -0.66 -28.08
N VAL A 226 -18.25 -1.44 -29.01
CA VAL A 226 -18.43 -1.28 -30.46
C VAL A 226 -18.83 -2.64 -31.05
N ARG A 227 -20.11 -2.78 -31.40
CA ARG A 227 -20.67 -3.96 -32.08
C ARG A 227 -20.76 -3.73 -33.58
#